data_AF-A0AAN4SV47-F1
#
_entry.id   AF-A0AAN4SV47-F1
#
_cell.length_a   1.000
_cell.length_b   1.000
_cell.length_c   1.000
_cell.angle_alpha   90.00
_cell.angle_beta   90.00
_cell.angle_gamma   90.00
#
_symmetry.space_group_name_H-M   'P 1'
#
loop_
_entity.id
_entity.type
_entity.pdbx_description
1 polymer ?
#
loop_
_entity_poly.entity_id
_entity_poly.type
_entity_poly.pdbx_seq_one_letter_code
_entity_poly.pdbx_strand_id
1 'polypeptide(L)'
;MMRDTVYVLSDEASQDDIEASINEMAEAVQAYVPGYRLKQRVQFEVIPQDKPVNLPGVGQFSGLKTAVWLEVEGAAHYLPAYAGNLDIMTSSALATAEKMAQSLARKAGEAA
;
A
#
# COMPACT_ATOMS: atom_id res chain seq x y z
N MET A 1 5.60 -8.78 -14.58
CA MET A 1 4.61 -8.15 -13.68
C MET A 1 5.30 -7.08 -12.87
N MET A 2 4.62 -5.97 -12.55
CA MET A 2 5.17 -4.95 -11.65
C MET A 2 5.35 -5.54 -10.24
N ARG A 3 6.43 -5.16 -9.56
CA ARG A 3 6.77 -5.58 -8.20
C ARG A 3 7.23 -4.37 -7.40
N ASP A 4 6.71 -4.27 -6.18
CA ASP A 4 7.10 -3.23 -5.22
C ASP A 4 7.50 -3.91 -3.91
N THR A 5 8.45 -3.31 -3.21
CA THR A 5 8.83 -3.78 -1.88
C THR A 5 8.87 -2.59 -0.94
N VAL A 6 8.10 -2.67 0.12
CA VAL A 6 8.01 -1.61 1.14
C VAL A 6 8.71 -2.10 2.38
N TYR A 7 9.71 -1.34 2.83
CA TYR A 7 10.33 -1.52 4.13
C TYR A 7 9.89 -0.40 5.05
N VAL A 8 9.35 -0.76 6.21
CA VAL A 8 8.97 0.17 7.26
C VAL A 8 9.75 -0.19 8.51
N LEU A 9 10.39 0.81 9.12
CA LEU A 9 10.96 0.73 10.44
C LEU A 9 10.03 1.47 11.39
N SER A 10 9.48 0.75 12.38
CA SER A 10 8.59 1.30 13.40
C SER A 10 9.08 0.93 14.80
N ASP A 11 8.47 1.53 15.80
CA ASP A 11 8.53 0.99 17.17
C ASP A 11 7.97 -0.45 17.19
N GLU A 12 8.26 -1.16 18.29
CA GLU A 12 7.74 -2.51 18.51
C GLU A 12 6.21 -2.49 18.58
N ALA A 13 5.58 -3.37 17.82
CA ALA A 13 4.13 -3.48 17.73
C ALA A 13 3.73 -4.93 17.42
N SER A 14 2.45 -5.23 17.63
CA SER A 14 1.86 -6.53 17.33
C SER A 14 1.99 -6.84 15.83
N GLN A 15 2.69 -7.92 15.50
CA GLN A 15 2.87 -8.38 14.12
C GLN A 15 1.54 -8.82 13.49
N ASP A 16 0.67 -9.44 14.29
CA ASP A 16 -0.65 -9.88 13.84
C ASP A 16 -1.55 -8.69 13.49
N ASP A 17 -1.52 -7.62 14.30
CA ASP A 17 -2.29 -6.41 14.02
C ASP A 17 -1.76 -5.69 12.77
N ILE A 18 -0.43 -5.67 12.58
CA ILE A 18 0.18 -5.11 11.37
C ILE A 18 -0.19 -5.94 10.14
N GLU A 19 -0.09 -7.28 10.21
CA GLU A 19 -0.46 -8.16 9.09
C GLU A 19 -1.94 -8.01 8.75
N ALA A 20 -2.83 -7.92 9.75
CA ALA A 20 -4.25 -7.66 9.54
C ALA A 20 -4.50 -6.30 8.85
N SER A 21 -3.86 -5.23 9.33
CA SER A 21 -3.99 -3.90 8.75
C SER A 21 -3.49 -3.84 7.29
N ILE A 22 -2.39 -4.52 6.98
CA ILE A 22 -1.84 -4.58 5.62
C ILE A 22 -2.78 -5.36 4.70
N ASN A 23 -3.38 -6.46 5.15
CA ASN A 23 -4.35 -7.22 4.36
C ASN A 23 -5.61 -6.39 4.08
N GLU A 24 -6.16 -5.70 5.09
CA GLU A 24 -7.29 -4.78 4.91
C GLU A 24 -6.97 -3.69 3.89
N MET A 25 -5.77 -3.10 3.96
CA MET A 25 -5.33 -2.09 3.01
C MET A 25 -5.20 -2.68 1.59
N ALA A 26 -4.66 -3.89 1.46
CA ALA A 26 -4.55 -4.55 0.15
C ALA A 26 -5.93 -4.81 -0.47
N GLU A 27 -6.91 -5.24 0.31
CA GLU A 27 -8.31 -5.39 -0.13
C GLU A 27 -8.93 -4.05 -0.53
N ALA A 28 -8.67 -2.98 0.23
CA ALA A 28 -9.15 -1.64 -0.11
C ALA A 28 -8.55 -1.13 -1.44
N VAL A 29 -7.29 -1.44 -1.73
CA VAL A 29 -6.65 -1.12 -3.02
C VAL A 29 -7.21 -1.98 -4.15
N GLN A 30 -7.47 -3.26 -3.89
CA GLN A 30 -8.07 -4.18 -4.87
C GLN A 30 -9.43 -3.70 -5.39
N ALA A 31 -10.18 -2.93 -4.59
CA ALA A 31 -11.45 -2.36 -5.00
C ALA A 31 -11.35 -1.47 -6.25
N TYR A 32 -10.18 -0.85 -6.51
CA TYR A 32 -9.94 -0.06 -7.71
C TYR A 32 -8.79 -0.57 -8.59
N VAL A 33 -7.95 -1.50 -8.10
CA VAL A 33 -6.93 -2.20 -8.90
C VAL A 33 -6.96 -3.70 -8.60
N PRO A 34 -7.81 -4.49 -9.29
CA PRO A 34 -8.04 -5.90 -8.93
C PRO A 34 -6.78 -6.78 -8.93
N GLY A 35 -5.76 -6.43 -9.72
CA GLY A 35 -4.50 -7.18 -9.78
C GLY A 35 -3.46 -6.79 -8.73
N TYR A 36 -3.75 -5.85 -7.82
CA TYR A 36 -2.89 -5.51 -6.69
C TYR A 36 -2.94 -6.60 -5.62
N ARG A 37 -1.82 -7.24 -5.29
CA ARG A 37 -1.79 -8.31 -4.28
C ARG A 37 -0.47 -8.41 -3.53
N LEU A 38 -0.53 -8.94 -2.32
CA LEU A 38 0.65 -9.43 -1.61
C LEU A 38 1.24 -10.61 -2.38
N LYS A 39 2.53 -10.51 -2.73
CA LYS A 39 3.27 -11.59 -3.38
C LYS A 39 3.72 -12.66 -2.39
N GLN A 40 3.92 -12.26 -1.13
CA GLN A 40 4.35 -13.10 -0.02
C GLN A 40 3.63 -12.61 1.24
N ARG A 41 3.56 -13.46 2.27
CA ARG A 41 3.17 -13.01 3.60
C ARG A 41 4.10 -11.90 4.08
N VAL A 42 3.57 -10.98 4.89
CA VAL A 42 4.35 -9.90 5.49
C VAL A 42 5.49 -10.53 6.29
N GLN A 43 6.71 -10.00 6.13
CA GLN A 43 7.86 -10.47 6.89
C GLN A 43 8.22 -9.45 7.95
N PHE A 44 8.62 -9.95 9.11
CA PHE A 44 8.98 -9.15 10.26
C PHE A 44 10.39 -9.49 10.74
N GLU A 45 11.13 -8.46 11.13
CA GLU A 45 12.45 -8.58 11.74
C GLU A 45 12.47 -7.67 12.97
N VAL A 46 12.63 -8.27 14.16
CA VAL A 46 12.78 -7.51 15.40
C VAL A 46 14.19 -6.94 15.47
N ILE A 47 14.30 -5.64 15.71
CA ILE A 47 15.56 -4.93 15.89
C ILE A 47 15.69 -4.63 17.39
N PRO A 48 16.52 -5.37 18.12
CA PRO A 48 16.57 -5.26 19.57
C PRO A 48 17.30 -3.98 20.01
N GLN A 49 16.94 -3.47 21.19
CA GLN A 49 17.48 -2.21 21.73
C GLN A 49 18.98 -2.26 22.02
N ASP A 50 19.54 -3.43 22.32
CA ASP A 50 20.96 -3.65 22.59
C ASP A 50 21.81 -3.68 21.31
N LYS A 51 21.17 -3.89 20.15
CA LYS A 51 21.82 -3.90 18.83
C LYS A 51 21.00 -3.10 17.81
N PRO A 52 20.89 -1.77 17.98
CA PRO A 52 20.10 -0.92 17.10
C PRO A 52 20.72 -0.81 15.71
N VAL A 53 19.89 -0.55 14.71
CA VAL A 53 20.32 -0.21 13.35
C VAL A 53 20.64 1.27 13.28
N ASN A 54 21.80 1.61 12.70
CA ASN A 54 22.17 2.99 12.42
C ASN A 54 21.68 3.41 11.03
N LEU A 55 20.84 4.44 10.97
CA LEU A 55 20.47 5.11 9.73
C LEU A 55 21.28 6.42 9.61
N PRO A 56 22.29 6.49 8.70
CA PRO A 56 23.20 7.62 8.63
C PRO A 56 22.46 8.94 8.41
N GLY A 57 22.76 9.94 9.24
CA GLY A 57 22.13 11.26 9.19
C GLY A 57 20.74 11.35 9.83
N VAL A 58 20.20 10.25 10.36
CA VAL A 58 18.89 10.21 11.04
C VAL A 58 19.04 9.79 12.50
N GLY A 59 19.66 8.65 12.78
CA GLY A 59 19.84 8.16 14.14
C GLY A 59 19.97 6.64 14.27
N GLN A 60 19.99 6.16 15.51
CA GLN A 60 19.93 4.74 15.84
C GLN A 60 18.49 4.34 16.19
N PHE A 61 18.07 3.19 15.66
CA PHE A 61 16.71 2.72 15.79
C PHE A 61 16.66 1.26 16.23
N SER A 62 15.67 0.97 17.04
CA SER A 62 15.25 -0.35 17.49
C SER A 62 13.73 -0.44 17.32
N GLY A 63 13.17 -1.64 17.41
CA GLY A 63 11.74 -1.88 17.24
C GLY A 63 11.49 -2.98 16.22
N LEU A 64 10.65 -2.71 15.24
CA LEU A 64 10.20 -3.71 14.27
C LEU A 64 10.43 -3.22 12.84
N LYS A 65 11.11 -4.04 12.04
CA LYS A 65 11.17 -3.88 10.60
C LYS A 65 10.09 -4.74 9.96
N THR A 66 9.19 -4.10 9.25
CA THR A 66 8.15 -4.74 8.44
C THR A 66 8.55 -4.68 6.98
N ALA A 67 8.44 -5.80 6.28
CA ALA A 67 8.73 -5.89 4.86
C ALA A 67 7.51 -6.46 4.11
N VAL A 68 7.08 -5.74 3.08
CA VAL A 68 5.89 -6.07 2.29
C VAL A 68 6.31 -6.25 0.83
N TRP A 69 6.01 -7.41 0.25
CA TRP A 69 6.25 -7.68 -1.16
C TRP A 69 4.94 -7.66 -1.93
N LEU A 70 4.87 -6.79 -2.91
CA LEU A 70 3.69 -6.58 -3.73
C LEU A 70 3.95 -7.05 -5.15
N GLU A 71 2.87 -7.45 -5.82
CA GLU A 71 2.80 -7.68 -7.25
C GLU A 71 1.54 -7.00 -7.77
N VAL A 72 1.67 -6.24 -8.87
CA VAL A 72 0.54 -5.54 -9.48
C VAL A 72 0.39 -6.00 -10.92
N GLU A 73 -0.74 -6.67 -11.16
CA GLU A 73 -1.19 -7.08 -12.49
C GLU A 73 -2.17 -6.05 -13.05
N GLY A 74 -1.91 -5.59 -14.27
CA GLY A 74 -2.79 -4.68 -14.99
C GLY A 74 -3.96 -5.43 -15.63
N ALA A 75 -5.09 -4.75 -15.77
CA ALA A 75 -6.29 -5.15 -16.50
C ALA A 75 -6.10 -5.22 -18.03
N ALA A 76 -4.93 -4.81 -18.51
CA ALA A 76 -4.54 -4.84 -19.91
C ALA A 76 -5.42 -4.00 -20.85
N HIS A 77 -5.92 -2.86 -20.36
CA HIS A 77 -6.75 -1.94 -21.16
C HIS A 77 -6.04 -1.36 -22.39
N TYR A 78 -4.72 -1.17 -22.32
CA TYR A 78 -3.92 -0.59 -23.40
C TYR A 78 -2.61 -1.35 -23.64
N LEU A 79 -1.79 -1.50 -22.60
CA LEU A 79 -0.61 -2.38 -22.63
C LEU A 79 -0.96 -3.76 -22.06
N PRO A 80 -0.14 -4.80 -22.28
CA PRO A 80 -0.38 -6.12 -21.68
C PRO A 80 -0.38 -6.11 -20.14
N ALA A 81 -0.91 -7.17 -19.53
CA ALA A 81 -1.12 -7.28 -18.08
C ALA A 81 0.14 -7.06 -17.21
N TYR A 82 1.35 -7.19 -17.77
CA TYR A 82 2.56 -6.89 -17.01
C TYR A 82 2.70 -5.42 -16.60
N ALA A 83 1.98 -4.51 -17.26
CA ALA A 83 2.06 -3.06 -17.08
C ALA A 83 1.14 -2.54 -15.95
N GLY A 84 1.09 -3.27 -14.83
CA GLY A 84 0.28 -2.88 -13.65
C GLY A 84 0.65 -1.52 -13.05
N ASN A 85 1.85 -1.01 -13.36
CA ASN A 85 2.29 0.35 -13.00
C ASN A 85 1.45 1.46 -13.63
N LEU A 86 0.86 1.22 -14.81
CA LEU A 86 -0.05 2.17 -15.43
C LEU A 86 -1.43 2.11 -14.77
N ASP A 87 -1.91 0.90 -14.50
CA ASP A 87 -3.22 0.68 -13.93
C ASP A 87 -3.32 1.21 -12.49
N ILE A 88 -2.29 1.03 -11.67
CA ILE A 88 -2.28 1.59 -10.30
C ILE A 88 -2.36 3.12 -10.30
N MET A 89 -1.68 3.78 -11.24
CA MET A 89 -1.72 5.24 -11.36
C MET A 89 -3.04 5.73 -11.94
N THR A 90 -3.49 5.15 -13.05
CA THR A 90 -4.68 5.61 -13.77
C THR A 90 -5.97 5.31 -13.02
N SER A 91 -6.09 4.15 -12.37
CA SER A 91 -7.26 3.80 -11.56
C SER A 91 -7.33 4.67 -10.30
N SER A 92 -6.20 5.00 -9.67
CA SER A 92 -6.16 5.95 -8.54
C SER A 92 -6.61 7.36 -8.95
N ALA A 93 -6.18 7.83 -10.13
CA ALA A 93 -6.60 9.12 -10.66
C ALA A 93 -8.10 9.17 -10.95
N LEU A 94 -8.64 8.11 -11.58
CA LEU A 94 -10.07 7.98 -11.86
C LEU A 94 -10.90 7.94 -10.57
N ALA A 95 -10.54 7.06 -9.63
CA ALA A 95 -11.24 6.91 -8.35
C ALA A 95 -11.23 8.22 -7.53
N THR A 96 -10.15 9.00 -7.61
CA THR A 96 -10.06 10.33 -6.99
C THR A 96 -11.05 11.30 -7.62
N ALA A 97 -11.08 11.39 -8.95
CA ALA A 97 -12.01 12.26 -9.68
C ALA A 97 -13.47 11.88 -9.43
N GLU A 98 -13.80 10.59 -9.39
CA GLU A 98 -15.14 10.10 -9.08
C GLU A 98 -15.59 10.49 -7.66
N LYS A 99 -14.72 10.33 -6.65
CA LYS A 99 -15.02 10.77 -5.27
C LYS A 99 -15.26 12.28 -5.19
N MET A 100 -14.48 13.08 -5.91
CA MET A 100 -14.69 14.53 -5.99
C MET A 100 -16.04 14.85 -6.63
N ALA A 101 -16.36 14.23 -7.77
CA ALA A 101 -17.63 14.43 -8.46
C ALA A 101 -18.84 14.05 -7.59
N GLN A 102 -18.77 12.92 -6.88
CA GLN A 102 -19.80 12.49 -5.94
C GLN A 102 -20.00 13.48 -4.79
N SER A 103 -18.91 14.03 -4.24
CA SER A 103 -18.96 15.04 -3.17
C SER A 103 -19.62 16.33 -3.66
N LEU A 104 -19.25 16.80 -4.86
CA LEU A 104 -19.85 17.99 -5.47
C LEU A 104 -21.34 17.80 -5.77
N ALA A 105 -21.73 16.65 -6.32
CA ALA A 105 -23.13 16.32 -6.61
C ALA A 105 -23.99 16.27 -5.33
N ARG A 106 -23.47 15.70 -4.24
CA ARG A 106 -24.16 15.66 -2.94
C ARG A 106 -24.41 17.06 -2.39
N LYS A 107 -23.39 17.93 -2.41
CA LYS A 107 -23.51 19.32 -1.98
C LYS A 107 -24.52 20.11 -2.82
N ALA A 108 -24.56 19.87 -4.13
CA ALA A 108 -25.52 20.51 -5.01
C ALA A 108 -26.97 20.07 -4.72
N GLY A 109 -27.17 18.79 -4.37
CA GLY A 109 -28.48 18.26 -3.97
C GLY A 109 -28.96 18.69 -2.58
N GLU A 110 -28.05 18.98 -1.65
CA GLU A 110 -28.37 19.53 -0.32
C GLU A 110 -28.75 21.03 -0.36
N ALA A 111 -28.33 21.74 -1.39
CA ALA A 111 -28.59 23.16 -1.58
C ALA A 111 -29.87 23.46 -2.41
N ALA A 112 -30.51 22.43 -2.97
CA ALA A 112 -31.72 22.51 -3.81
C ALA A 112 -32.96 22.07 -3.02
#